data_AF-A0A850LV53-F1
#
_entry.id   AF-A0A850LV53-F1
#
_cell.length_a   1.000
_cell.length_b   1.000
_cell.length_c   1.000
_cell.angle_alpha   90.00
_cell.angle_beta   90.00
_cell.angle_gamma   90.00
#
_symmetry.space_group_name_H-M   'P 1'
#
loop_
_entity.id
_entity.type
_entity.pdbx_description
1 polymer ?
#
loop_
_entity_poly.entity_id
_entity_poly.type
_entity_poly.pdbx_seq_one_letter_code
_entity_poly.pdbx_strand_id
1 'polypeptide(L)'
;MRIFKMVLIIVVLILFFMKIYPEDNSLEHLTSSKLKTQIAIEDGKWYLNGKIIYPGAKAEGLLMNVRMVNSIFEDLNNKQFDTDRNLNNFISKIPDYVEYGIRAFTICLQGGNPGYEGAVNSAFNPDGSLRESYLERAERVIRVCDKLGVSVILGCYYQRQDQILEDDNAVRNGVINVVNWIKESGFKNVLLEIANEYRHGGFDHNILKNPKGVAELIR
;
A
#
# COMPACT_ATOMS: atom_id res chain seq x y z
N MET A 1 -67.42 -5.65 27.60
CA MET A 1 -67.85 -4.41 26.93
C MET A 1 -66.60 -3.58 26.62
N ARG A 2 -66.30 -3.34 25.32
CA ARG A 2 -65.27 -2.44 24.73
C ARG A 2 -63.80 -2.84 25.00
N ILE A 3 -63.00 -3.39 24.07
CA ILE A 3 -62.51 -2.99 22.72
C ILE A 3 -61.66 -1.70 22.71
N PHE A 4 -60.47 -1.81 22.05
CA PHE A 4 -59.52 -0.78 21.53
C PHE A 4 -58.45 -0.29 22.52
N LYS A 5 -57.14 -0.26 22.24
CA LYS A 5 -56.36 -0.20 20.99
C LYS A 5 -55.00 -0.91 21.13
N MET A 6 -54.66 -1.64 20.08
CA MET A 6 -53.36 -2.23 19.77
C MET A 6 -52.41 -1.10 19.33
N VAL A 7 -51.28 -0.92 20.03
CA VAL A 7 -50.15 -0.10 19.53
C VAL A 7 -48.98 -1.05 19.33
N LEU A 8 -48.78 -1.41 18.07
CA LEU A 8 -47.68 -2.21 17.57
C LEU A 8 -46.44 -1.31 17.48
N ILE A 9 -45.59 -1.34 18.50
CA ILE A 9 -44.23 -0.77 18.40
C ILE A 9 -43.33 -1.92 17.97
N ILE A 10 -43.09 -2.02 16.66
CA ILE A 10 -41.99 -2.81 16.13
C ILE A 10 -40.71 -2.05 16.47
N VAL A 11 -40.06 -2.45 17.56
CA VAL A 11 -38.65 -2.10 17.78
C VAL A 11 -37.84 -2.93 16.78
N VAL A 12 -37.59 -2.36 15.60
CA VAL A 12 -36.53 -2.87 14.73
C VAL A 12 -35.21 -2.54 15.44
N LEU A 13 -34.74 -3.47 16.27
CA LEU A 13 -33.37 -3.53 16.73
C LEU A 13 -32.50 -3.81 15.50
N ILE A 14 -32.13 -2.75 14.78
CA ILE A 14 -30.98 -2.76 13.90
C ILE A 14 -29.77 -2.89 14.83
N LEU A 15 -29.40 -4.14 15.12
CA LEU A 15 -28.10 -4.47 15.68
C LEU A 15 -27.05 -4.07 14.64
N PHE A 16 -26.65 -2.80 14.68
CA PHE A 16 -25.36 -2.39 14.14
C PHE A 16 -24.32 -3.21 14.88
N PHE A 17 -23.80 -4.26 14.22
CA PHE A 17 -22.53 -4.86 14.60
C PHE A 17 -21.45 -3.81 14.39
N MET A 18 -21.29 -2.91 15.36
CA MET A 18 -19.96 -2.37 15.64
C MET A 18 -19.13 -3.59 16.04
N LYS A 19 -18.34 -4.11 15.09
CA LYS A 19 -17.15 -4.88 15.44
C LYS A 19 -16.30 -3.95 16.30
N ILE A 20 -16.44 -4.09 17.60
CA ILE A 20 -15.47 -3.62 18.57
C ILE A 20 -14.20 -4.39 18.21
N TYR A 21 -13.32 -3.75 17.45
CA TYR A 21 -11.94 -4.21 17.37
C TYR A 21 -11.37 -4.01 18.77
N PRO A 22 -10.94 -5.07 19.47
CA PRO A 22 -10.24 -4.86 20.72
C PRO A 22 -9.01 -4.00 20.44
N GLU A 23 -8.69 -3.07 21.35
CA GLU A 23 -7.37 -2.44 21.42
C GLU A 23 -6.35 -3.54 21.71
N ASP A 24 -5.98 -4.26 20.65
CA ASP A 24 -4.98 -5.32 20.71
C ASP A 24 -3.62 -4.66 20.47
N ASN A 25 -2.69 -4.89 21.38
CA ASN A 25 -1.26 -4.55 21.29
C ASN A 25 -0.61 -5.39 20.17
N SER A 26 -1.10 -5.18 18.96
CA SER A 26 -0.98 -6.04 17.79
C SER A 26 0.39 -5.97 17.09
N LEU A 27 1.31 -5.14 17.61
CA LEU A 27 2.66 -4.99 17.06
C LEU A 27 3.54 -6.22 17.37
N GLU A 28 3.45 -6.82 18.56
CA GLU A 28 4.24 -8.02 18.88
C GLU A 28 3.79 -9.27 18.11
N HIS A 29 2.51 -9.35 17.73
CA HIS A 29 1.98 -10.50 17.00
C HIS A 29 2.20 -10.43 15.48
N LEU A 30 2.59 -9.27 14.93
CA LEU A 30 2.84 -9.03 13.50
C LEU A 30 4.22 -9.53 13.04
N THR A 31 5.21 -9.56 13.93
CA THR A 31 6.59 -9.96 13.62
C THR A 31 6.77 -11.48 13.55
N SER A 32 5.92 -12.25 14.24
CA SER A 32 6.01 -13.73 14.34
C SER A 32 5.07 -14.50 13.39
N SER A 33 4.11 -13.84 12.73
CA SER A 33 3.20 -14.56 11.83
C SER A 33 3.90 -14.93 10.52
N LYS A 34 4.04 -16.23 10.26
CA LYS A 34 4.53 -16.76 8.98
C LYS A 34 3.73 -16.16 7.83
N LEU A 35 4.40 -15.46 6.92
CA LEU A 35 3.82 -14.89 5.70
C LEU A 35 3.19 -15.99 4.85
N LYS A 36 2.00 -15.74 4.29
CA LYS A 36 1.19 -16.78 3.63
C LYS A 36 0.81 -16.44 2.20
N THR A 37 0.84 -15.17 1.85
CA THR A 37 0.35 -14.69 0.57
C THR A 37 1.48 -14.59 -0.45
N GLN A 38 1.27 -15.16 -1.63
CA GLN A 38 2.18 -15.09 -2.76
C GLN A 38 1.44 -14.57 -3.99
N ILE A 39 1.96 -13.49 -4.57
CA ILE A 39 1.54 -13.02 -5.90
C ILE A 39 2.44 -13.66 -6.96
N ALA A 40 1.84 -14.05 -8.08
CA ALA A 40 2.54 -14.54 -9.25
C ALA A 40 1.85 -14.07 -10.54
N ILE A 41 2.61 -14.05 -11.64
CA ILE A 41 2.10 -13.85 -12.99
C ILE A 41 2.54 -15.03 -13.85
N GLU A 42 1.58 -15.67 -14.51
CA GLU A 42 1.80 -16.80 -15.41
C GLU A 42 0.98 -16.54 -16.68
N ASP A 43 1.63 -16.60 -17.85
CA ASP A 43 1.01 -16.35 -19.16
C ASP A 43 0.14 -15.07 -19.23
N GLY A 44 0.62 -14.00 -18.60
CA GLY A 44 -0.06 -12.70 -18.56
C GLY A 44 -1.27 -12.62 -17.62
N LYS A 45 -1.53 -13.65 -16.82
CA LYS A 45 -2.60 -13.70 -15.81
C LYS A 45 -2.04 -13.67 -14.40
N TRP A 46 -2.73 -12.98 -13.51
CA TRP A 46 -2.36 -12.87 -12.10
C TRP A 46 -2.92 -14.02 -11.27
N TYR A 47 -2.10 -14.46 -10.30
CA TYR A 47 -2.41 -15.52 -9.36
C TYR A 47 -2.10 -15.06 -7.93
N LEU A 48 -3.00 -15.40 -7.00
CA LEU A 48 -2.75 -15.29 -5.56
C LEU A 48 -2.80 -16.68 -4.95
N ASN A 49 -1.73 -17.07 -4.25
CA ASN A 49 -1.62 -18.36 -3.58
C ASN A 49 -1.84 -19.56 -4.53
N GLY A 50 -1.29 -19.46 -5.74
CA GLY A 50 -1.42 -20.48 -6.80
C GLY A 50 -2.81 -20.57 -7.42
N LYS A 51 -3.73 -19.64 -7.10
CA LYS A 51 -5.07 -19.58 -7.68
C LYS A 51 -5.20 -18.36 -8.56
N ILE A 52 -5.74 -18.55 -9.76
CA ILE A 52 -6.08 -17.45 -10.67
C ILE A 52 -7.01 -16.47 -9.96
N ILE A 53 -6.78 -15.18 -10.15
CA ILE A 53 -7.65 -14.15 -9.55
C ILE A 53 -8.96 -14.08 -10.34
N TYR A 54 -10.09 -13.96 -9.64
CA TYR A 54 -11.45 -13.86 -10.19
C TYR A 54 -11.86 -14.96 -11.20
N PRO A 55 -11.76 -16.26 -10.86
CA PRO A 55 -12.09 -17.35 -11.78
C PRO A 55 -13.53 -17.22 -12.30
N GLY A 56 -13.71 -17.27 -13.62
CA GLY A 56 -15.00 -17.18 -14.30
C GLY A 56 -15.64 -15.80 -14.37
N ALA A 57 -15.00 -14.75 -13.83
CA ALA A 57 -15.49 -13.38 -13.92
C ALA A 57 -14.93 -12.67 -15.17
N LYS A 58 -15.53 -11.53 -15.55
CA LYS A 58 -14.97 -10.65 -16.61
C LYS A 58 -13.55 -10.15 -16.29
N ALA A 59 -13.20 -10.09 -15.02
CA ALA A 59 -11.88 -9.67 -14.55
C ALA A 59 -10.91 -10.85 -14.33
N GLU A 60 -11.24 -12.07 -14.78
CA GLU A 60 -10.38 -13.24 -14.58
C GLU A 60 -8.93 -12.97 -14.99
N GLY A 61 -7.99 -13.28 -14.09
CA GLY A 61 -6.56 -13.10 -14.30
C GLY A 61 -6.10 -11.64 -14.25
N LEU A 62 -6.97 -10.66 -14.01
CA LEU A 62 -6.61 -9.25 -13.81
C LEU A 62 -6.35 -8.96 -12.32
N LEU A 63 -5.48 -7.97 -12.06
CA LEU A 63 -5.18 -7.51 -10.70
C LEU A 63 -5.87 -6.17 -10.43
N MET A 64 -7.14 -6.23 -10.02
CA MET A 64 -7.86 -5.02 -9.65
C MET A 64 -7.24 -4.45 -8.36
N ASN A 65 -6.69 -3.24 -8.47
CA ASN A 65 -6.04 -2.54 -7.39
C ASN A 65 -6.65 -1.16 -7.15
N VAL A 66 -6.48 -0.64 -5.93
CA VAL A 66 -6.78 0.76 -5.63
C VAL A 66 -5.49 1.49 -5.31
N ARG A 67 -5.28 2.65 -5.94
CA ARG A 67 -4.10 3.48 -5.71
C ARG A 67 -4.31 4.35 -4.48
N MET A 68 -3.64 3.99 -3.39
CA MET A 68 -3.68 4.64 -2.08
C MET A 68 -2.31 5.27 -1.78
N VAL A 69 -1.76 6.02 -2.75
CA VAL A 69 -0.35 6.44 -2.79
C VAL A 69 0.12 7.24 -1.57
N ASN A 70 -0.80 7.91 -0.87
CA ASN A 70 -0.55 8.70 0.33
C ASN A 70 -1.13 8.05 1.62
N SER A 71 -1.45 6.76 1.62
CA SER A 71 -1.99 6.10 2.82
C SER A 71 -0.95 5.83 3.91
N ILE A 72 0.34 5.80 3.56
CA ILE A 72 1.47 5.71 4.49
C ILE A 72 2.23 7.04 4.61
N PHE A 73 1.57 8.13 4.21
CA PHE A 73 2.12 9.48 4.11
C PHE A 73 2.74 9.97 5.41
N GLU A 74 3.82 10.71 5.21
CA GLU A 74 4.43 11.60 6.19
C GLU A 74 4.91 12.85 5.48
N ASP A 75 4.88 13.98 6.18
CA ASP A 75 5.56 15.18 5.72
C ASP A 75 6.62 15.58 6.74
N LEU A 76 7.89 15.52 6.35
CA LEU A 76 8.98 15.95 7.22
C LEU A 76 8.88 17.43 7.58
N ASN A 77 8.24 18.25 6.75
CA ASN A 77 8.02 19.67 7.00
C ASN A 77 6.78 19.95 7.86
N ASN A 78 5.87 18.99 8.01
CA ASN A 78 4.65 19.14 8.81
C ASN A 78 4.57 18.11 9.94
N LYS A 79 5.15 18.46 11.09
CA LYS A 79 5.11 17.64 12.31
C LYS A 79 3.74 17.55 12.98
N GLN A 80 2.74 18.33 12.54
CA GLN A 80 1.38 18.27 13.08
C GLN A 80 0.55 17.17 12.40
N PHE A 81 1.00 16.64 11.26
CA PHE A 81 0.31 15.55 10.60
C PHE A 81 0.44 14.25 11.40
N ASP A 82 -0.70 13.65 11.71
CA ASP A 82 -0.80 12.42 12.48
C ASP A 82 -0.68 11.20 11.54
N THR A 83 0.56 10.74 11.37
CA THR A 83 0.88 9.63 10.43
C THR A 83 0.24 8.33 10.86
N ASP A 84 0.15 8.07 12.17
CA ASP A 84 -0.44 6.84 12.69
C ASP A 84 -1.95 6.81 12.51
N ARG A 85 -2.64 7.93 12.75
CA ARG A 85 -4.08 8.00 12.47
C ARG A 85 -4.37 7.80 10.99
N ASN A 86 -3.59 8.40 10.09
CA ASN A 86 -3.75 8.20 8.64
C ASN A 86 -3.58 6.72 8.25
N LEU A 87 -2.50 6.10 8.73
CA LEU A 87 -2.21 4.69 8.50
C LEU A 87 -3.30 3.76 9.06
N ASN A 88 -3.72 3.99 10.31
CA ASN A 88 -4.75 3.19 10.99
C ASN A 88 -6.10 3.31 10.29
N ASN A 89 -6.48 4.51 9.85
CA ASN A 89 -7.69 4.72 9.07
C ASN A 89 -7.66 3.91 7.77
N PHE A 90 -6.53 3.93 7.05
CA PHE A 90 -6.38 3.12 5.84
C PHE A 90 -6.46 1.62 6.15
N ILE A 91 -5.66 1.12 7.11
CA ILE A 91 -5.64 -0.30 7.50
C ILE A 91 -7.06 -0.78 7.86
N SER A 92 -7.82 0.02 8.61
CA SER A 92 -9.19 -0.32 9.01
C SER A 92 -10.15 -0.54 7.84
N LYS A 93 -9.84 0.04 6.67
CA LYS A 93 -10.66 -0.04 5.46
C LYS A 93 -10.25 -1.14 4.49
N ILE A 94 -9.04 -1.69 4.61
CA ILE A 94 -8.58 -2.77 3.73
C ILE A 94 -9.59 -3.93 3.67
N PRO A 95 -10.16 -4.45 4.77
CA PRO A 95 -11.15 -5.53 4.71
C PRO A 95 -12.39 -5.18 3.85
N ASP A 96 -12.92 -3.96 3.98
CA ASP A 96 -14.09 -3.51 3.22
C ASP A 96 -13.81 -3.57 1.71
N TYR A 97 -12.66 -3.03 1.27
CA TYR A 97 -12.25 -3.08 -0.14
C TYR A 97 -12.06 -4.52 -0.64
N VAL A 98 -11.50 -5.41 0.20
CA VAL A 98 -11.30 -6.82 -0.14
C VAL A 98 -12.64 -7.54 -0.32
N GLU A 99 -13.65 -7.22 0.50
CA GLU A 99 -15.02 -7.72 0.38
C GLU A 99 -15.65 -7.31 -0.96
N TYR A 100 -15.42 -6.08 -1.42
CA TYR A 100 -15.84 -5.60 -2.75
C TYR A 100 -14.99 -6.14 -3.91
N GLY A 101 -14.05 -7.05 -3.65
CA GLY A 101 -13.29 -7.74 -4.67
C GLY A 101 -11.94 -7.12 -4.99
N ILE A 102 -11.43 -6.12 -4.27
CA ILE A 102 -10.06 -5.63 -4.49
C ILE A 102 -9.03 -6.70 -4.06
N ARG A 103 -7.96 -6.86 -4.85
CA ARG A 103 -6.91 -7.87 -4.61
C ARG A 103 -5.50 -7.30 -4.56
N ALA A 104 -5.37 -5.99 -4.74
CA ALA A 104 -4.13 -5.26 -4.54
C ALA A 104 -4.37 -3.83 -4.03
N PHE A 105 -3.42 -3.31 -3.27
CA PHE A 105 -3.36 -1.89 -2.93
C PHE A 105 -2.04 -1.32 -3.40
N THR A 106 -2.07 -0.16 -4.07
CA THR A 106 -0.84 0.56 -4.40
C THR A 106 -0.53 1.55 -3.28
N ILE A 107 0.64 1.42 -2.65
CA ILE A 107 1.21 2.39 -1.70
C ILE A 107 2.58 2.82 -2.21
N CYS A 108 3.08 3.98 -1.82
CA CYS A 108 4.34 4.48 -2.36
C CYS A 108 5.31 4.93 -1.26
N LEU A 109 6.59 4.63 -1.46
CA LEU A 109 7.71 5.07 -0.63
C LEU A 109 8.08 6.54 -0.89
N GLN A 110 7.84 7.03 -2.10
CA GLN A 110 7.63 8.45 -2.36
C GLN A 110 6.17 8.64 -2.72
N GLY A 111 5.43 9.45 -1.97
CA GLY A 111 4.01 9.64 -2.28
C GLY A 111 3.75 10.78 -3.25
N GLY A 112 2.48 10.88 -3.66
CA GLY A 112 2.00 11.92 -4.57
C GLY A 112 1.70 13.24 -3.86
N ASN A 113 1.20 14.20 -4.63
CA ASN A 113 0.80 15.52 -4.11
C ASN A 113 -0.29 15.38 -3.02
N PRO A 114 -0.06 15.85 -1.78
CA PRO A 114 -1.05 15.78 -0.69
C PRO A 114 -2.12 16.89 -0.74
N GLY A 115 -2.13 17.72 -1.79
CA GLY A 115 -3.04 18.86 -1.95
C GLY A 115 -2.39 20.21 -1.62
N TYR A 116 -1.09 20.24 -1.36
CA TYR A 116 -0.30 21.46 -1.11
C TYR A 116 1.17 21.25 -1.52
N GLU A 117 1.88 22.35 -1.74
CA GLU A 117 3.29 22.35 -2.15
C GLU A 117 4.25 22.32 -0.96
N GLY A 118 5.47 21.83 -1.18
CA GLY A 118 6.54 21.82 -0.18
C GLY A 118 6.51 20.64 0.80
N ALA A 119 5.61 19.67 0.59
CA ALA A 119 5.62 18.44 1.37
C ALA A 119 6.86 17.59 1.05
N VAL A 120 7.48 17.04 2.09
CA VAL A 120 8.60 16.10 1.98
C VAL A 120 8.10 14.74 2.45
N ASN A 121 7.64 13.96 1.48
CA ASN A 121 7.01 12.66 1.65
C ASN A 121 7.81 11.56 0.94
N SER A 122 8.92 11.17 1.58
CA SER A 122 9.83 10.16 1.05
C SER A 122 10.38 9.25 2.15
N ALA A 123 10.42 7.96 1.85
CA ALA A 123 11.13 6.93 2.60
C ALA A 123 12.63 6.93 2.33
N PHE A 124 13.13 7.70 1.36
CA PHE A 124 14.53 7.73 0.98
C PHE A 124 15.22 8.93 1.62
N ASN A 125 16.45 8.70 2.07
CA ASN A 125 17.43 9.75 2.32
C ASN A 125 18.08 10.18 0.99
N PRO A 126 18.81 11.31 0.96
CA PRO A 126 19.40 11.83 -0.27
C PRO A 126 20.33 10.86 -1.01
N ASP A 127 21.00 9.95 -0.31
CA ASP A 127 21.93 8.94 -0.85
C ASP A 127 21.23 7.65 -1.32
N GLY A 128 19.91 7.57 -1.19
CA GLY A 128 19.10 6.39 -1.49
C GLY A 128 19.00 5.38 -0.34
N SER A 129 19.58 5.64 0.84
CA SER A 129 19.31 4.83 2.04
C SER A 129 17.87 5.00 2.51
N LEU A 130 17.32 4.01 3.22
CA LEU A 130 15.91 3.98 3.63
C LEU A 130 15.71 4.49 5.06
N ARG A 131 14.60 5.17 5.27
CA ARG A 131 14.14 5.68 6.56
C ARG A 131 13.28 4.63 7.26
N GLU A 132 13.77 4.12 8.39
CA GLU A 132 13.16 3.03 9.15
C GLU A 132 11.68 3.29 9.50
N SER A 133 11.36 4.46 10.07
CA SER A 133 9.98 4.80 10.45
C SER A 133 8.99 4.80 9.28
N TYR A 134 9.46 5.06 8.06
CA TYR A 134 8.62 5.00 6.87
C TYR A 134 8.39 3.54 6.44
N LEU A 135 9.43 2.71 6.51
CA LEU A 135 9.33 1.28 6.22
C LEU A 135 8.44 0.54 7.21
N GLU A 136 8.47 0.90 8.49
CA GLU A 136 7.55 0.33 9.50
C GLU A 136 6.08 0.53 9.13
N ARG A 137 5.73 1.72 8.60
CA ARG A 137 4.37 2.00 8.11
C ARG A 137 4.02 1.14 6.89
N ALA A 138 4.95 1.01 5.94
CA ALA A 138 4.76 0.17 4.76
C ALA A 138 4.60 -1.31 5.13
N GLU A 139 5.45 -1.82 6.04
CA GLU A 139 5.42 -3.18 6.56
C GLU A 139 4.08 -3.51 7.23
N ARG A 140 3.54 -2.59 8.05
CA ARG A 140 2.22 -2.77 8.67
C ARG A 140 1.12 -2.99 7.63
N VAL A 141 1.11 -2.22 6.53
CA VAL A 141 0.18 -2.43 5.42
C VAL A 141 0.41 -3.76 4.73
N ILE A 142 1.65 -4.09 4.39
CA ILE A 142 2.01 -5.33 3.69
C ILE A 142 1.60 -6.56 4.49
N ARG A 143 1.83 -6.56 5.81
CA ARG A 143 1.44 -7.66 6.70
C ARG A 143 -0.08 -7.76 6.88
N VAL A 144 -0.81 -6.65 6.90
CA VAL A 144 -2.29 -6.68 6.90
C VAL A 144 -2.81 -7.27 5.59
N CYS A 145 -2.24 -6.86 4.45
CA CYS A 145 -2.59 -7.42 3.15
C CYS A 145 -2.27 -8.91 3.06
N ASP A 146 -1.13 -9.34 3.59
CA ASP A 146 -0.74 -10.75 3.66
C ASP A 146 -1.75 -11.58 4.46
N LYS A 147 -2.17 -11.09 5.64
CA LYS A 147 -3.21 -11.73 6.47
C LYS A 147 -4.55 -11.86 5.75
N LEU A 148 -4.88 -10.92 4.87
CA LEU A 148 -6.13 -10.89 4.11
C LEU A 148 -6.05 -11.60 2.76
N GLY A 149 -4.90 -12.20 2.40
CA GLY A 149 -4.77 -12.92 1.14
C GLY A 149 -4.67 -12.01 -0.09
N VAL A 150 -4.21 -10.77 0.08
CA VAL A 150 -4.11 -9.78 -1.00
C VAL A 150 -2.70 -9.20 -1.13
N SER A 151 -2.41 -8.61 -2.29
CA SER A 151 -1.08 -8.10 -2.63
C SER A 151 -0.94 -6.60 -2.41
N VAL A 152 0.31 -6.12 -2.40
CA VAL A 152 0.66 -4.70 -2.39
C VAL A 152 1.50 -4.41 -3.63
N ILE A 153 1.14 -3.34 -4.36
CA ILE A 153 2.03 -2.72 -5.34
C ILE A 153 2.77 -1.62 -4.60
N LEU A 154 4.08 -1.76 -4.45
CA LEU A 154 4.93 -0.81 -3.75
C LEU A 154 5.63 0.09 -4.77
N GLY A 155 5.22 1.35 -4.84
CA GLY A 155 5.87 2.37 -5.67
C GLY A 155 7.14 2.91 -5.02
N CYS A 156 8.25 2.99 -5.75
CA CYS A 156 9.48 3.63 -5.29
C CYS A 156 9.42 5.14 -5.50
N TYR A 157 9.39 5.59 -6.76
CA TYR A 157 9.63 7.00 -7.10
C TYR A 157 8.40 7.74 -7.61
N TYR A 158 8.28 8.98 -7.17
CA TYR A 158 7.21 9.91 -7.55
C TYR A 158 7.81 11.23 -8.00
N GLN A 159 7.34 11.75 -9.13
CA GLN A 159 7.63 13.12 -9.56
C GLN A 159 7.23 14.12 -8.44
N ARG A 160 8.07 15.11 -8.16
CA ARG A 160 8.06 16.03 -6.98
C ARG A 160 8.74 15.53 -5.71
N GLN A 161 9.07 14.24 -5.61
CA GLN A 161 9.78 13.70 -4.46
C GLN A 161 11.16 13.17 -4.84
N ASP A 162 11.39 12.85 -6.11
CA ASP A 162 12.69 12.37 -6.59
C ASP A 162 13.82 13.41 -6.40
N GLN A 163 13.47 14.70 -6.32
CA GLN A 163 14.36 15.82 -5.99
C GLN A 163 15.06 15.69 -4.62
N ILE A 164 14.55 14.81 -3.75
CA ILE A 164 15.18 14.51 -2.46
C ILE A 164 16.49 13.73 -2.68
N LEU A 165 16.57 12.93 -3.74
CA LEU A 165 17.75 12.14 -4.10
C LEU A 165 18.80 13.02 -4.76
N GLU A 166 20.07 12.83 -4.39
CA GLU A 166 21.16 13.70 -4.84
C GLU A 166 21.53 13.49 -6.32
N ASP A 167 21.45 12.24 -6.81
CA ASP A 167 21.83 11.89 -8.18
C ASP A 167 21.22 10.55 -8.66
N ASP A 168 21.53 10.16 -9.90
CA ASP A 168 21.11 8.87 -10.47
C ASP A 168 21.70 7.66 -9.70
N ASN A 169 22.80 7.79 -8.93
CA ASN A 169 23.33 6.72 -8.09
C ASN A 169 22.48 6.52 -6.84
N ALA A 170 22.00 7.59 -6.21
CA ALA A 170 21.04 7.52 -5.12
C ALA A 170 19.72 6.85 -5.57
N VAL A 171 19.28 7.09 -6.80
CA VAL A 171 18.15 6.34 -7.39
C VAL A 171 18.47 4.84 -7.48
N ARG A 172 19.65 4.44 -7.97
CA ARG A 172 20.03 3.02 -8.03
C ARG A 172 20.10 2.38 -6.63
N ASN A 173 20.77 3.07 -5.71
CA ASN A 173 20.91 2.64 -4.31
C ASN A 173 19.54 2.46 -3.67
N GLY A 174 18.61 3.38 -3.91
CA GLY A 174 17.24 3.29 -3.41
C GLY A 174 16.54 2.00 -3.87
N VAL A 175 16.59 1.67 -5.17
CA VAL A 175 15.99 0.43 -5.67
C VAL A 175 16.63 -0.80 -5.02
N ILE A 176 17.97 -0.84 -4.93
CA ILE A 176 18.71 -1.94 -4.30
C ILE A 176 18.28 -2.11 -2.84
N ASN A 177 18.21 -1.01 -2.08
CA ASN A 177 17.83 -1.04 -0.67
C ASN A 177 16.38 -1.51 -0.49
N VAL A 178 15.45 -1.08 -1.36
CA VAL A 178 14.05 -1.55 -1.31
C VAL A 178 13.95 -3.04 -1.61
N VAL A 179 14.65 -3.52 -2.64
CA VAL A 179 14.66 -4.96 -2.99
C VAL A 179 15.26 -5.79 -1.86
N ASN A 180 16.36 -5.34 -1.25
CA ASN A 180 16.97 -6.03 -0.11
C ASN A 180 16.01 -6.09 1.08
N TRP A 181 15.37 -4.96 1.43
CA TRP A 181 14.37 -4.91 2.50
C TRP A 181 13.18 -5.86 2.24
N ILE A 182 12.65 -5.92 1.00
CA ILE A 182 11.58 -6.86 0.64
C ILE A 182 12.04 -8.31 0.84
N LYS A 183 13.26 -8.64 0.39
CA LYS A 183 13.83 -10.00 0.47
C LYS A 183 14.10 -10.43 1.91
N GLU A 184 14.73 -9.56 2.69
CA GLU A 184 15.05 -9.80 4.11
C GLU A 184 13.78 -9.94 4.95
N SER A 185 12.75 -9.14 4.64
CA SER A 185 11.43 -9.27 5.27
C SER A 185 10.67 -10.54 4.84
N GLY A 186 11.10 -11.18 3.76
CA GLY A 186 10.49 -12.39 3.20
C GLY A 186 9.14 -12.16 2.51
N PHE A 187 8.82 -10.92 2.13
CA PHE A 187 7.53 -10.60 1.50
C PHE A 187 7.38 -11.28 0.14
N LYS A 188 6.29 -12.01 -0.02
CA LYS A 188 5.91 -12.70 -1.27
C LYS A 188 4.65 -12.13 -1.91
N ASN A 189 3.97 -11.21 -1.22
CA ASN A 189 2.76 -10.54 -1.68
C ASN A 189 3.01 -9.11 -2.20
N VAL A 190 4.26 -8.77 -2.53
CA VAL A 190 4.65 -7.43 -2.98
C VAL A 190 5.04 -7.46 -4.46
N LEU A 191 4.53 -6.50 -5.24
CA LEU A 191 5.02 -6.15 -6.57
C LEU A 191 5.72 -4.80 -6.49
N LEU A 192 6.87 -4.64 -7.13
CA LEU A 192 7.61 -3.39 -7.13
C LEU A 192 7.26 -2.53 -8.37
N GLU A 193 6.84 -1.29 -8.15
CA GLU A 193 6.66 -0.27 -9.18
C GLU A 193 7.81 0.73 -9.08
N ILE A 194 8.70 0.79 -10.08
CA ILE A 194 9.90 1.65 -10.00
C ILE A 194 9.54 3.14 -10.04
N ALA A 195 8.78 3.58 -11.04
CA ALA A 195 8.46 4.99 -11.24
C ALA A 195 6.98 5.16 -11.55
N ASN A 196 6.26 5.90 -10.70
CA ASN A 196 4.90 6.32 -10.99
C ASN A 196 4.87 7.20 -12.25
N GLU A 197 3.95 6.92 -13.17
CA GLU A 197 3.80 7.68 -14.42
C GLU A 197 5.13 7.82 -15.18
N TYR A 198 5.79 6.68 -15.40
CA TYR A 198 7.08 6.61 -16.10
C TYR A 198 7.22 7.66 -17.23
N ARG A 199 8.37 8.34 -17.22
CA ARG A 199 8.74 9.41 -18.16
C ARG A 199 7.94 10.72 -18.00
N HIS A 200 7.22 10.89 -16.91
CA HIS A 200 6.65 12.19 -16.55
C HIS A 200 7.74 13.28 -16.53
N GLY A 201 7.44 14.47 -17.07
CA GLY A 201 8.39 15.58 -17.20
C GLY A 201 8.85 16.20 -15.88
N GLY A 202 8.16 15.87 -14.77
CA GLY A 202 8.45 16.35 -13.41
C GLY A 202 9.49 15.52 -12.62
N PHE A 203 10.09 14.50 -13.23
CA PHE A 203 11.27 13.84 -12.67
C PHE A 203 12.53 14.67 -12.97
N ASP A 204 13.42 14.84 -12.01
CA ASP A 204 14.71 15.50 -12.17
C ASP A 204 15.75 14.50 -12.72
N HIS A 205 15.75 13.29 -12.17
CA HIS A 205 16.74 12.26 -12.48
C HIS A 205 16.51 11.63 -13.86
N ASN A 206 17.56 11.62 -14.69
CA ASN A 206 17.47 11.14 -16.06
C ASN A 206 17.17 9.65 -16.13
N ILE A 207 17.67 8.86 -15.16
CA ILE A 207 17.44 7.42 -15.09
C ILE A 207 15.95 7.06 -15.01
N LEU A 208 15.09 7.93 -14.45
CA LEU A 208 13.64 7.76 -14.33
C LEU A 208 12.85 8.24 -15.57
N LYS A 209 13.50 9.00 -16.47
CA LYS A 209 12.88 9.61 -17.66
C LYS A 209 13.15 8.89 -18.96
N ASN A 210 14.07 7.93 -18.98
CA ASN A 210 14.53 7.31 -20.22
C ASN A 210 14.39 5.77 -20.19
N PRO A 211 14.10 5.11 -21.33
CA PRO A 211 13.81 3.67 -21.33
C PRO A 211 15.01 2.83 -20.88
N LYS A 212 16.23 3.24 -21.22
CA LYS A 212 17.45 2.52 -20.87
C LYS A 212 17.72 2.56 -19.36
N GLY A 213 17.48 3.70 -18.73
CA GLY A 213 17.65 3.91 -17.29
C GLY A 213 16.65 3.10 -16.47
N VAL A 214 15.36 3.14 -16.82
CA VAL A 214 14.38 2.32 -16.10
C VAL A 214 14.57 0.83 -16.37
N ALA A 215 14.99 0.46 -17.58
CA ALA A 215 15.37 -0.93 -17.87
C ALA A 215 16.60 -1.40 -17.07
N GLU A 216 17.49 -0.49 -16.68
CA GLU A 216 18.63 -0.79 -15.81
C GLU A 216 18.18 -1.08 -14.38
N LEU A 217 17.15 -0.38 -13.89
CA LEU A 217 16.62 -0.53 -12.52
C LEU A 217 15.81 -1.83 -12.30
N ILE A 218 15.45 -2.55 -13.36
CA ILE A 218 14.66 -3.80 -13.29
C ILE A 218 15.47 -5.06 -13.59
N ARG A 219 16.77 -4.94 -13.85
CA ARG A 219 17.67 -6.06 -14.14
C ARG A 219 18.34 -6.57 -12.87
#